data_AF-A0A2J7QHQ8-F1
#
_entry.id   AF-A0A2J7QHQ8-F1
#
_cell.length_a   1.000
_cell.length_b   1.000
_cell.length_c   1.000
_cell.angle_alpha   90.00
_cell.angle_beta   90.00
_cell.angle_gamma   90.00
#
_symmetry.space_group_name_H-M   'P 1'
#
loop_
_entity.id
_entity.type
_entity.pdbx_description
1 polymer ?
#
loop_
_entity_poly.entity_id
_entity_poly.type
_entity_poly.pdbx_seq_one_letter_code
_entity_poly.pdbx_strand_id
1 'polypeptide(L)'
;MKESLTPVRMALTASGGSGSATGNLRNKVALKPGHSLMDWVRLGHSGVDLTGVGGVLLDVTPEQLAAHSKKNDAWIAIRGRVYNVTHYMDFHPGGDAELMRGIGKDGTSLFTQVHPWVNFESLLQKCLVGRLVQSNRSTGALPVLNKKTTTFIGKLFTKRGADQCDPQEKSVSMDWYQQLGTVTLQFFTLGDFPQTRVMLFTSHKDLTVHIKLGSLLHVTHLLLEDSVKWPCKVRTNCDTGMVEIYFTKATPHMWHKLGSPVEDDGQKRDVGQEPYDPMEVVSVSSVTHNTKLILLRHKHRIMDTIPIGYSVPVLATIDGAEVIRSYTPMAAALDEQFLPPDWSEDCLCLMVKQCSNGLMSRYLCDLKPEDVVNVGPAVGLLQLSVMDATTRLCLLAAGSGLTPMVNLILWALSTGKKKRLR
;
A
#
# COMPACT_ATOMS: atom_id res chain seq x y z
N MET A 1 -5.82 -67.63 40.77
CA MET A 1 -6.20 -66.61 41.77
C MET A 1 -6.48 -65.32 41.03
N LYS A 2 -7.71 -64.83 41.17
CA LYS A 2 -8.17 -63.57 40.61
C LYS A 2 -7.56 -62.43 41.43
N GLU A 3 -7.13 -61.36 40.78
CA GLU A 3 -7.50 -60.04 41.29
C GLU A 3 -7.64 -59.05 40.13
N SER A 4 -8.81 -58.43 40.15
CA SER A 4 -9.40 -57.54 39.18
C SER A 4 -9.49 -56.16 39.83
N LEU A 5 -9.04 -55.11 39.15
CA LEU A 5 -9.43 -53.75 39.50
C LEU A 5 -9.99 -53.04 38.26
N THR A 6 -11.27 -52.74 38.37
CA THR A 6 -12.16 -52.01 37.48
C THR A 6 -11.92 -50.49 37.55
N PRO A 7 -12.37 -49.72 36.55
CA PRO A 7 -12.18 -48.27 36.50
C PRO A 7 -13.31 -47.53 37.23
N VAL A 8 -12.98 -46.44 37.93
CA VAL A 8 -13.95 -45.50 38.51
C VAL A 8 -14.09 -44.29 37.59
N ARG A 9 -15.35 -43.92 37.31
CA ARG A 9 -15.80 -42.76 36.54
C ARG A 9 -16.68 -41.90 37.45
N MET A 10 -16.48 -40.57 37.48
CA MET A 10 -17.40 -39.48 37.86
C MET A 10 -16.56 -38.28 38.36
N ALA A 11 -16.87 -37.00 38.22
CA ALA A 11 -17.86 -36.20 37.48
C ALA A 11 -17.38 -34.72 37.60
N LEU A 12 -17.78 -33.84 36.70
CA LEU A 12 -17.56 -32.39 36.80
C LEU A 12 -18.32 -31.78 37.98
N THR A 13 -17.70 -30.84 38.71
CA THR A 13 -18.37 -29.67 39.29
C THR A 13 -17.45 -28.45 39.30
N ALA A 14 -18.05 -27.29 39.09
CA ALA A 14 -17.44 -25.97 38.93
C ALA A 14 -17.35 -25.18 40.25
N SER A 15 -16.86 -23.93 40.13
CA SER A 15 -16.69 -22.84 41.13
C SER A 15 -15.30 -22.79 41.76
N GLY A 16 -14.65 -21.64 41.93
CA GLY A 16 -14.97 -20.25 41.62
C GLY A 16 -13.83 -19.41 42.20
N GLY A 17 -12.98 -18.84 41.34
CA GLY A 17 -11.83 -18.03 41.74
C GLY A 17 -12.18 -16.54 41.73
N SER A 18 -12.30 -15.97 42.92
CA SER A 18 -12.54 -14.56 43.22
C SER A 18 -11.40 -13.65 42.77
N GLY A 19 -11.76 -12.47 42.25
CA GLY A 19 -10.85 -11.38 41.90
C GLY A 19 -11.62 -10.10 41.55
N SER A 20 -12.13 -9.41 42.57
CA SER A 20 -12.62 -8.02 42.56
C SER A 20 -11.49 -7.11 43.06
N ALA A 21 -11.25 -5.87 42.66
CA ALA A 21 -11.72 -4.99 41.59
C ALA A 21 -10.75 -3.79 41.54
N THR A 22 -10.61 -3.14 40.37
CA THR A 22 -10.81 -1.69 40.16
C THR A 22 -10.49 -1.34 38.70
N GLY A 23 -11.47 -0.80 37.97
CA GLY A 23 -11.28 -0.23 36.62
C GLY A 23 -12.45 -0.43 35.64
N ASN A 24 -13.47 0.43 35.74
CA ASN A 24 -14.55 0.72 34.79
C ASN A 24 -15.50 -0.42 34.35
N LEU A 25 -16.74 -0.37 34.89
CA LEU A 25 -17.94 -1.07 34.45
C LEU A 25 -18.36 -0.63 33.05
N ARG A 26 -17.91 -1.33 32.00
CA ARG A 26 -18.60 -1.32 30.70
C ARG A 26 -19.65 -2.43 30.71
N ASN A 27 -20.91 -2.07 30.53
CA ASN A 27 -22.05 -2.98 30.34
C ASN A 27 -21.71 -4.03 29.27
N LYS A 28 -21.22 -5.21 29.68
CA LYS A 28 -21.07 -6.36 28.81
C LYS A 28 -22.32 -7.18 28.93
N VAL A 29 -23.14 -7.18 27.88
CA VAL A 29 -24.26 -8.11 27.76
C VAL A 29 -23.66 -9.51 27.62
N ALA A 30 -24.12 -10.47 28.42
CA ALA A 30 -23.66 -11.85 28.29
C ALA A 30 -24.11 -12.39 26.92
N LEU A 31 -23.14 -12.77 26.07
CA LEU A 31 -23.41 -13.38 24.77
C LEU A 31 -24.05 -14.76 24.97
N LYS A 32 -24.98 -15.13 24.10
CA LYS A 32 -25.60 -16.47 24.11
C LYS A 32 -24.52 -17.55 23.87
N PRO A 33 -24.67 -18.76 24.43
CA PRO A 33 -23.75 -19.87 24.13
C PRO A 33 -23.60 -20.07 22.61
N GLY A 34 -22.35 -20.12 22.12
CA GLY A 34 -22.06 -20.27 20.68
C GLY A 34 -21.95 -18.97 19.86
N HIS A 35 -21.99 -17.80 20.51
CA HIS A 35 -21.84 -16.49 19.86
C HIS A 35 -20.55 -15.76 20.26
N SER A 36 -19.46 -16.50 20.49
CA SER A 36 -18.15 -15.89 20.73
C SER A 36 -17.56 -15.28 19.46
N LEU A 37 -16.51 -14.45 19.60
CA LEU A 37 -15.76 -13.93 18.45
C LEU A 37 -15.20 -15.06 17.58
N MET A 38 -14.80 -16.19 18.17
CA MET A 38 -14.30 -17.35 17.43
C MET A 38 -15.42 -18.06 16.65
N ASP A 39 -16.64 -18.09 17.20
CA ASP A 39 -17.80 -18.63 16.49
C ASP A 39 -18.22 -17.72 15.32
N TRP A 40 -18.07 -16.40 15.48
CA TRP A 40 -18.25 -15.44 14.37
C TRP A 40 -17.25 -15.67 13.23
N VAL A 41 -15.96 -15.82 13.56
CA VAL A 41 -14.93 -16.13 12.55
C VAL A 41 -15.23 -17.45 11.84
N ARG A 42 -15.67 -18.47 12.59
CA ARG A 42 -16.08 -19.77 12.02
C ARG A 42 -17.27 -19.62 11.07
N LEU A 43 -18.28 -18.82 11.45
CA LEU A 43 -19.43 -18.53 10.60
C LEU A 43 -19.02 -17.80 9.31
N GLY A 44 -18.12 -16.82 9.41
CA GLY A 44 -17.57 -16.11 8.25
C GLY A 44 -16.78 -17.01 7.27
N HIS A 45 -16.34 -18.19 7.72
CA HIS A 45 -15.63 -19.20 6.90
C HIS A 45 -16.53 -20.38 6.48
N SER A 46 -17.80 -20.38 6.86
CA SER A 46 -18.74 -21.49 6.56
C SER A 46 -19.24 -21.52 5.11
N GLY A 47 -18.93 -20.49 4.31
CA GLY A 47 -19.41 -20.35 2.94
C GLY A 47 -20.83 -19.80 2.80
N VAL A 48 -21.51 -19.51 3.93
CA VAL A 48 -22.80 -18.82 3.95
C VAL A 48 -22.62 -17.37 3.45
N ASP A 49 -23.49 -16.93 2.54
CA ASP A 49 -23.49 -15.54 2.07
C ASP A 49 -24.02 -14.61 3.17
N LEU A 50 -23.10 -13.93 3.86
CA LEU A 50 -23.40 -12.96 4.90
C LEU A 50 -23.73 -11.57 4.36
N THR A 51 -23.60 -11.35 3.05
CA THR A 51 -23.92 -10.06 2.39
C THR A 51 -25.40 -10.00 2.00
N GLY A 52 -26.00 -11.14 1.66
CA GLY A 52 -27.39 -11.24 1.19
C GLY A 52 -27.61 -10.69 -0.22
N VAL A 53 -26.53 -10.38 -0.96
CA VAL A 53 -26.57 -9.80 -2.32
C VAL A 53 -25.84 -10.65 -3.36
N GLY A 54 -25.53 -11.92 -3.04
CA GLY A 54 -25.01 -12.87 -4.01
C GLY A 54 -23.60 -12.55 -4.50
N GLY A 55 -22.80 -11.84 -3.70
CA GLY A 55 -21.41 -11.51 -4.00
C GLY A 55 -21.21 -10.33 -4.97
N VAL A 56 -22.27 -9.59 -5.32
CA VAL A 56 -22.17 -8.37 -6.13
C VAL A 56 -22.11 -7.15 -5.21
N LEU A 57 -21.08 -6.32 -5.36
CA LEU A 57 -20.98 -5.05 -4.63
C LEU A 57 -21.94 -4.02 -5.23
N LEU A 58 -22.82 -3.48 -4.41
CA LEU A 58 -23.85 -2.52 -4.83
C LEU A 58 -23.46 -1.07 -4.52
N ASP A 59 -23.85 -0.16 -5.41
CA ASP A 59 -23.93 1.25 -5.07
C ASP A 59 -25.29 1.50 -4.40
N VAL A 60 -25.25 1.66 -3.07
CA VAL A 60 -26.43 1.77 -2.19
C VAL A 60 -26.72 3.23 -1.92
N THR A 61 -27.94 3.70 -2.17
CA THR A 61 -28.35 5.07 -1.83
C THR A 61 -28.78 5.18 -0.35
N PRO A 62 -28.80 6.38 0.27
CA PRO A 62 -29.30 6.55 1.63
C PRO A 62 -30.75 6.05 1.80
N GLU A 63 -31.58 6.18 0.77
CA GLU A 63 -32.96 5.70 0.78
C GLU A 63 -33.01 4.17 0.78
N GLN A 64 -32.16 3.52 -0.01
CA GLN A 64 -32.01 2.06 0.00
C GLN A 64 -31.48 1.58 1.35
N LEU A 65 -30.47 2.25 1.90
CA LEU A 65 -29.94 1.93 3.23
C LEU A 65 -31.03 2.01 4.31
N ALA A 66 -31.89 3.04 4.27
CA ALA A 66 -32.97 3.23 5.25
C ALA A 66 -34.05 2.13 5.19
N ALA A 67 -34.23 1.46 4.04
CA ALA A 67 -35.16 0.36 3.90
C ALA A 67 -34.75 -0.88 4.74
N HIS A 68 -33.44 -1.06 4.97
CA HIS A 68 -32.86 -2.18 5.71
C HIS A 68 -32.63 -1.81 7.19
N SER A 69 -33.71 -1.42 7.87
CA SER A 69 -33.69 -0.88 9.24
C SER A 69 -34.15 -1.85 10.34
N LYS A 70 -34.29 -3.16 10.05
CA LYS A 70 -34.90 -4.15 10.95
C LYS A 70 -33.88 -5.15 11.48
N LYS A 71 -34.14 -5.79 12.63
CA LYS A 71 -33.20 -6.77 13.22
C LYS A 71 -32.86 -7.97 12.30
N ASN A 72 -33.84 -8.43 11.52
CA ASN A 72 -33.69 -9.53 10.56
C ASN A 72 -33.32 -9.06 9.14
N ASP A 73 -33.12 -7.74 8.97
CA ASP A 73 -32.74 -7.11 7.71
C ASP A 73 -32.04 -5.78 8.05
N ALA A 74 -30.81 -5.91 8.54
CA ALA A 74 -30.07 -4.86 9.23
C ALA A 74 -28.84 -4.44 8.43
N TRP A 75 -28.92 -3.29 7.77
CA TRP A 75 -27.76 -2.70 7.11
C TRP A 75 -27.27 -1.48 7.88
N ILE A 76 -25.96 -1.26 7.85
CA ILE A 76 -25.34 -0.08 8.43
C ILE A 76 -24.28 0.46 7.50
N ALA A 77 -24.24 1.78 7.34
CA ALA A 77 -23.11 2.42 6.69
C ALA A 77 -22.07 2.84 7.74
N ILE A 78 -20.81 2.47 7.51
CA ILE A 78 -19.67 2.91 8.32
C ILE A 78 -18.56 3.33 7.34
N ARG A 79 -18.14 4.59 7.43
CA ARG A 79 -17.10 5.23 6.60
C ARG A 79 -17.35 5.05 5.10
N GLY A 80 -18.60 5.25 4.66
CA GLY A 80 -19.01 5.18 3.25
C GLY A 80 -19.17 3.76 2.67
N ARG A 81 -19.02 2.71 3.49
CA ARG A 81 -19.30 1.32 3.10
C ARG A 81 -20.53 0.80 3.81
N VAL A 82 -21.36 0.04 3.10
CA VAL A 82 -22.60 -0.56 3.62
C VAL A 82 -22.34 -2.02 3.97
N TYR A 83 -22.70 -2.42 5.19
CA TYR A 83 -22.55 -3.78 5.70
C TYR A 83 -23.91 -4.35 6.09
N ASN A 84 -24.18 -5.59 5.69
CA ASN A 84 -25.32 -6.37 6.17
C ASN A 84 -24.95 -7.05 7.48
N VAL A 85 -25.33 -6.44 8.59
CA VAL A 85 -24.99 -6.92 9.94
C VAL A 85 -26.07 -7.80 10.56
N THR A 86 -27.05 -8.25 9.76
CA THR A 86 -28.16 -9.11 10.21
C THR A 86 -27.66 -10.33 10.99
N HIS A 87 -26.67 -11.04 10.46
CA HIS A 87 -26.08 -12.22 11.13
C HIS A 87 -25.17 -11.87 12.29
N TYR A 88 -24.68 -10.62 12.36
CA TYR A 88 -23.78 -10.15 13.41
C TYR A 88 -24.51 -9.67 14.66
N MET A 89 -25.83 -9.45 14.60
CA MET A 89 -26.63 -8.90 15.69
C MET A 89 -26.48 -9.67 17.02
N ASP A 90 -26.48 -11.00 16.97
CA ASP A 90 -26.33 -11.85 18.18
C ASP A 90 -24.87 -11.99 18.65
N PHE A 91 -23.90 -11.55 17.85
CA PHE A 91 -22.45 -11.60 18.14
C PHE A 91 -21.88 -10.27 18.64
N HIS A 92 -22.69 -9.21 18.65
CA HIS A 92 -22.25 -7.89 19.08
C HIS A 92 -22.07 -7.83 20.62
N PRO A 93 -20.85 -7.54 21.14
CA PRO A 93 -20.59 -7.54 22.59
C PRO A 93 -21.38 -6.49 23.40
N GLY A 94 -21.87 -5.44 22.73
CA GLY A 94 -22.73 -4.40 23.33
C GLY A 94 -24.23 -4.74 23.31
N GLY A 95 -24.62 -5.89 22.77
CA GLY A 95 -26.02 -6.27 22.56
C GLY A 95 -26.64 -5.67 21.29
N ASP A 96 -27.81 -6.20 20.91
CA ASP A 96 -28.54 -5.77 19.71
C ASP A 96 -29.07 -4.33 19.83
N ALA A 97 -29.49 -3.91 21.03
CA ALA A 97 -30.00 -2.57 21.30
C ALA A 97 -29.01 -1.45 20.90
N GLU A 98 -27.71 -1.64 21.16
CA GLU A 98 -26.70 -0.63 20.85
C GLU A 98 -26.37 -0.59 19.35
N LEU A 99 -26.35 -1.76 18.70
CA LEU A 99 -26.12 -1.85 17.26
C LEU A 99 -27.31 -1.28 16.48
N MET A 100 -28.55 -1.54 16.92
CA MET A 100 -29.80 -1.03 16.33
C MET A 100 -29.85 0.50 16.21
N ARG A 101 -29.10 1.25 17.03
CA ARG A 101 -29.04 2.72 16.95
C ARG A 101 -28.44 3.23 15.63
N GLY A 102 -27.57 2.43 15.00
CA GLY A 102 -26.91 2.77 13.72
C GLY A 102 -27.55 2.11 12.49
N ILE A 103 -28.47 1.17 12.67
CA ILE A 103 -29.06 0.39 11.56
C ILE A 103 -29.97 1.27 10.70
N GLY A 104 -29.92 1.05 9.39
CA GLY A 104 -30.61 1.81 8.35
C GLY A 104 -30.02 3.20 8.09
N LYS A 105 -28.84 3.51 8.63
CA LYS A 105 -28.23 4.85 8.58
C LYS A 105 -26.71 4.79 8.46
N ASP A 106 -26.11 5.96 8.23
CA ASP A 106 -24.67 6.15 8.43
C ASP A 106 -24.34 6.24 9.93
N GLY A 107 -23.86 5.12 10.47
CA GLY A 107 -23.46 4.96 11.85
C GLY A 107 -22.01 5.39 12.13
N THR A 108 -21.30 6.01 11.19
CA THR A 108 -19.87 6.36 11.33
C THR A 108 -19.56 7.15 12.60
N SER A 109 -20.37 8.17 12.89
CA SER A 109 -20.17 9.02 14.07
C SER A 109 -20.40 8.24 15.37
N LEU A 110 -21.48 7.45 15.42
CA LEU A 110 -21.81 6.61 16.58
C LEU A 110 -20.71 5.55 16.83
N PHE A 111 -20.26 4.89 15.76
CA PHE A 111 -19.19 3.91 15.83
C PHE A 111 -17.87 4.53 16.32
N THR A 112 -17.50 5.71 15.79
CA THR A 112 -16.26 6.39 16.17
C THR A 112 -16.25 6.81 17.64
N GLN A 113 -17.41 7.18 18.20
CA GLN A 113 -17.52 7.56 19.61
C GLN A 113 -17.45 6.35 20.55
N VAL A 114 -18.12 5.25 20.22
CA VAL A 114 -18.27 4.09 21.12
C VAL A 114 -17.15 3.05 20.93
N HIS A 115 -16.65 2.91 19.70
CA HIS A 115 -15.71 1.87 19.27
C HIS A 115 -14.51 2.39 18.44
N PRO A 116 -13.80 3.46 18.86
CA PRO A 116 -12.72 4.08 18.06
C PRO A 116 -11.55 3.13 17.73
N TRP A 117 -11.32 2.13 18.59
CA TRP A 117 -10.19 1.19 18.49
C TRP A 117 -10.57 -0.19 17.93
N VAL A 118 -11.84 -0.39 17.54
CA VAL A 118 -12.31 -1.67 17.02
C VAL A 118 -12.12 -1.70 15.51
N ASN A 119 -11.39 -2.70 15.01
CA ASN A 119 -11.23 -2.94 13.58
C ASN A 119 -12.50 -3.59 12.99
N PHE A 120 -13.53 -2.78 12.73
CA PHE A 120 -14.78 -3.24 12.13
C PHE A 120 -14.59 -3.72 10.68
N GLU A 121 -13.59 -3.22 9.95
CA GLU A 121 -13.34 -3.61 8.56
C GLU A 121 -12.95 -5.09 8.47
N SER A 122 -12.09 -5.58 9.36
CA SER A 122 -11.78 -7.03 9.45
C SER A 122 -12.93 -7.84 10.03
N LEU A 123 -13.69 -7.27 10.98
CA LEU A 123 -14.79 -7.98 11.64
C LEU A 123 -16.01 -8.19 10.74
N LEU A 124 -16.35 -7.19 9.94
CA LEU A 124 -17.51 -7.16 9.06
C LEU A 124 -17.14 -7.34 7.59
N GLN A 125 -15.89 -7.70 7.27
CA GLN A 125 -15.40 -7.85 5.89
C GLN A 125 -16.32 -8.72 5.03
N LYS A 126 -16.84 -9.81 5.61
CA LYS A 126 -17.72 -10.79 4.93
C LYS A 126 -19.17 -10.33 4.81
N CYS A 127 -19.54 -9.25 5.49
CA CYS A 127 -20.86 -8.64 5.48
C CYS A 127 -20.94 -7.45 4.51
N LEU A 128 -19.88 -7.14 3.76
CA LEU A 128 -19.83 -5.97 2.90
C LEU A 128 -20.82 -6.10 1.72
N VAL A 129 -21.81 -5.22 1.69
CA VAL A 129 -22.81 -5.10 0.62
C VAL A 129 -22.29 -4.21 -0.51
N GLY A 130 -21.59 -3.13 -0.18
CA GLY A 130 -21.12 -2.19 -1.20
C GLY A 130 -20.83 -0.79 -0.68
N ARG A 131 -21.00 0.22 -1.53
CA ARG A 131 -20.66 1.63 -1.26
C ARG A 131 -21.92 2.46 -1.06
N LEU A 132 -21.91 3.35 -0.07
CA LEU A 132 -22.95 4.36 0.06
C LEU A 132 -22.73 5.47 -0.98
N VAL A 133 -23.65 5.65 -1.93
CA VAL A 133 -23.59 6.67 -2.97
C VAL A 133 -24.68 7.72 -2.76
N GLN A 134 -24.32 9.00 -2.91
CA GLN A 134 -25.33 10.06 -2.95
C GLN A 134 -25.97 10.08 -4.34
N SER A 135 -27.30 10.18 -4.38
CA SER A 135 -28.13 10.12 -5.59
C SER A 135 -27.89 11.32 -6.51
N ASN A 136 -26.79 11.30 -7.28
CA ASN A 136 -26.59 12.20 -8.43
C ASN A 136 -25.41 11.79 -9.35
N ARG A 137 -25.51 10.64 -10.04
CA ARG A 137 -24.79 10.40 -11.29
C ARG A 137 -25.62 9.54 -12.24
N SER A 138 -26.36 10.20 -13.13
CA SER A 138 -27.00 9.60 -14.29
C SER A 138 -25.96 9.09 -15.30
N THR A 139 -26.09 7.82 -15.65
CA THR A 139 -25.38 7.08 -16.68
C THR A 139 -25.57 7.68 -18.07
N GLY A 140 -24.51 7.77 -18.88
CA GLY A 140 -24.64 8.22 -20.28
C GLY A 140 -23.34 8.22 -21.10
N ALA A 141 -23.20 7.18 -21.93
CA ALA A 141 -22.52 7.07 -23.23
C ALA A 141 -21.07 7.61 -23.44
N LEU A 142 -20.24 6.71 -23.99
CA LEU A 142 -18.94 6.97 -24.63
C LEU A 142 -19.09 7.85 -25.88
N PRO A 143 -18.13 8.73 -26.20
CA PRO A 143 -17.88 9.09 -27.59
C PRO A 143 -16.49 8.70 -28.09
N VAL A 144 -16.53 8.40 -29.38
CA VAL A 144 -15.50 7.85 -30.26
C VAL A 144 -14.41 8.88 -30.61
N LEU A 145 -13.23 8.35 -30.87
CA LEU A 145 -12.01 9.00 -31.37
C LEU A 145 -12.23 9.97 -32.54
N ASN A 146 -11.55 11.14 -32.55
CA ASN A 146 -10.95 11.63 -33.79
C ASN A 146 -9.67 12.46 -33.59
N LYS A 147 -8.73 12.23 -34.51
CA LYS A 147 -7.42 12.86 -34.67
C LYS A 147 -7.57 14.24 -35.30
N LYS A 148 -7.15 15.29 -34.60
CA LYS A 148 -6.38 16.46 -35.07
C LYS A 148 -6.35 17.51 -33.95
N THR A 149 -5.28 18.31 -33.93
CA THR A 149 -5.02 19.43 -33.00
C THR A 149 -4.16 19.10 -31.77
N THR A 150 -2.94 18.65 -32.06
CA THR A 150 -1.73 19.26 -31.49
C THR A 150 -1.84 20.80 -31.54
N THR A 151 -1.40 21.49 -30.49
CA THR A 151 -1.51 22.95 -30.23
C THR A 151 -2.72 23.38 -29.39
N PHE A 152 -2.90 22.83 -28.19
CA PHE A 152 -3.72 23.46 -27.14
C PHE A 152 -3.27 23.15 -25.70
N ILE A 153 -2.02 22.71 -25.48
CA ILE A 153 -1.50 22.36 -24.14
C ILE A 153 -0.98 23.61 -23.38
N GLY A 154 -0.83 24.77 -24.04
CA GLY A 154 -0.19 25.96 -23.44
C GLY A 154 -1.12 27.05 -22.88
N LYS A 155 -2.45 26.92 -22.92
CA LYS A 155 -3.36 28.05 -22.57
C LYS A 155 -4.62 27.65 -21.77
N LEU A 156 -4.54 26.64 -20.91
CA LEU A 156 -5.58 26.36 -19.90
C LEU A 156 -5.07 26.48 -18.44
N PHE A 157 -4.00 27.24 -18.23
CA PHE A 157 -3.49 27.57 -16.89
C PHE A 157 -3.75 29.04 -16.55
N THR A 158 -5.02 29.46 -16.53
CA THR A 158 -5.47 30.62 -15.73
C THR A 158 -6.99 30.59 -15.61
N LYS A 159 -7.48 30.64 -14.37
CA LYS A 159 -8.87 30.80 -13.89
C LYS A 159 -9.82 29.60 -13.96
N ARG A 160 -9.89 28.86 -12.83
CA ARG A 160 -11.07 28.75 -11.93
C ARG A 160 -10.48 28.71 -10.51
N GLY A 161 -10.78 29.60 -9.57
CA GLY A 161 -12.12 30.05 -9.19
C GLY A 161 -12.58 29.13 -8.06
N ALA A 162 -12.37 29.58 -6.82
CA ALA A 162 -12.65 28.86 -5.59
C ALA A 162 -14.09 28.34 -5.54
N ASP A 163 -14.25 27.05 -5.26
CA ASP A 163 -15.42 26.48 -4.59
C ASP A 163 -14.96 25.23 -3.83
N GLN A 164 -15.35 25.17 -2.56
CA GLN A 164 -14.91 24.19 -1.56
C GLN A 164 -15.38 22.78 -1.95
N CYS A 165 -14.44 21.83 -1.96
CA CYS A 165 -14.71 20.41 -2.11
C CYS A 165 -14.10 19.71 -0.89
N ASP A 166 -14.94 19.05 -0.10
CA ASP A 166 -14.52 18.31 1.09
C ASP A 166 -13.57 17.16 0.69
N PRO A 167 -12.29 17.18 1.08
CA PRO A 167 -11.34 16.15 0.70
C PRO A 167 -11.53 14.95 1.63
N GLN A 168 -11.94 13.81 1.08
CA GLN A 168 -11.75 12.52 1.72
C GLN A 168 -10.22 12.32 1.90
N GLU A 169 -9.71 12.75 3.05
CA GLU A 169 -8.28 12.92 3.31
C GLU A 169 -7.58 11.57 3.17
N LYS A 170 -6.80 11.40 2.09
CA LYS A 170 -5.84 10.30 2.01
C LYS A 170 -4.90 10.48 3.19
N SER A 171 -5.05 9.67 4.24
CA SER A 171 -4.17 9.67 5.38
C SER A 171 -3.18 8.51 5.27
N VAL A 172 -1.93 8.77 5.62
CA VAL A 172 -0.90 7.76 5.77
C VAL A 172 -0.71 7.59 7.26
N SER A 173 -0.96 6.38 7.78
CA SER A 173 -0.61 6.03 9.16
C SER A 173 0.67 5.20 9.16
N MET A 174 1.41 5.28 10.25
CA MET A 174 2.66 4.55 10.44
C MET A 174 2.61 3.74 11.73
N ASP A 175 3.09 2.50 11.66
CA ASP A 175 3.41 1.66 12.82
C ASP A 175 4.81 1.06 12.64
N TRP A 176 5.34 0.39 13.65
CA TRP A 176 6.64 -0.25 13.58
C TRP A 176 6.71 -1.48 14.48
N TYR A 177 7.57 -2.41 14.12
CA TYR A 177 7.93 -3.54 14.95
C TYR A 177 9.42 -3.86 14.77
N GLN A 178 9.93 -4.75 15.62
CA GLN A 178 11.34 -5.10 15.61
C GLN A 178 11.56 -6.57 15.97
N GLN A 179 12.72 -7.07 15.55
CA GLN A 179 13.33 -8.28 16.07
C GLN A 179 14.71 -7.92 16.64
N LEU A 180 15.45 -8.92 17.13
CA LEU A 180 16.77 -8.69 17.71
C LEU A 180 17.73 -7.99 16.72
N GLY A 181 17.74 -8.42 15.45
CA GLY A 181 18.64 -7.89 14.42
C GLY A 181 18.02 -6.88 13.45
N THR A 182 16.71 -6.62 13.53
CA THR A 182 15.99 -5.84 12.52
C THR A 182 14.96 -4.90 13.14
N VAL A 183 14.66 -3.82 12.43
CA VAL A 183 13.54 -2.91 12.71
C VAL A 183 12.78 -2.67 11.41
N THR A 184 11.46 -2.72 11.48
CA THR A 184 10.57 -2.56 10.33
C THR A 184 9.57 -1.45 10.60
N LEU A 185 9.49 -0.48 9.69
CA LEU A 185 8.45 0.54 9.68
C LEU A 185 7.36 0.12 8.69
N GLN A 186 6.11 0.26 9.07
CA GLN A 186 4.94 -0.04 8.23
C GLN A 186 4.14 1.23 8.01
N PHE A 187 3.96 1.62 6.76
CA PHE A 187 3.11 2.72 6.35
C PHE A 187 1.86 2.17 5.69
N PHE A 188 0.70 2.45 6.27
CA PHE A 188 -0.59 2.05 5.71
C PHE A 188 -1.08 3.19 4.84
N THR A 189 -1.05 2.96 3.52
CA THR A 189 -1.55 3.91 2.55
C THR A 189 -2.94 3.48 2.09
N LEU A 190 -3.94 4.34 2.25
CA LEU A 190 -5.32 4.09 1.82
C LEU A 190 -5.49 4.23 0.28
N GLY A 191 -4.48 3.84 -0.50
CA GLY A 191 -4.46 4.05 -1.95
C GLY A 191 -3.40 3.24 -2.70
N ASP A 192 -3.40 3.41 -4.03
CA ASP A 192 -2.54 2.67 -4.95
C ASP A 192 -1.09 3.12 -4.91
N PHE A 193 -0.19 2.13 -4.84
CA PHE A 193 1.26 2.21 -5.09
C PHE A 193 1.91 3.58 -4.83
N PRO A 194 2.21 3.89 -3.56
CA PRO A 194 2.94 5.11 -3.26
C PRO A 194 4.35 5.07 -3.87
N GLN A 195 4.80 6.23 -4.34
CA GLN A 195 6.22 6.46 -4.51
C GLN A 195 6.83 6.65 -3.11
N THR A 196 7.80 5.81 -2.76
CA THR A 196 8.50 5.85 -1.47
C THR A 196 9.91 6.36 -1.71
N ARG A 197 10.34 7.36 -0.94
CA ARG A 197 11.75 7.78 -0.85
C ARG A 197 12.22 7.61 0.59
N VAL A 198 13.34 6.93 0.77
CA VAL A 198 13.95 6.70 2.09
C VAL A 198 15.34 7.34 2.10
N MET A 199 15.63 8.16 3.10
CA MET A 199 16.88 8.88 3.22
C MET A 199 17.47 8.64 4.61
N LEU A 200 18.72 8.16 4.66
CA LEU A 200 19.44 7.94 5.91
C LEU A 200 20.69 8.83 5.99
N PHE A 201 20.63 9.87 6.80
CA PHE A 201 21.71 10.86 6.93
C PHE A 201 22.92 10.31 7.69
N THR A 202 23.99 11.10 7.75
CA THR A 202 25.36 10.70 8.14
C THR A 202 25.46 10.00 9.49
N SER A 203 24.56 10.27 10.44
CA SER A 203 24.54 9.63 11.77
C SER A 203 24.11 8.15 11.76
N HIS A 204 23.64 7.61 10.63
CA HIS A 204 23.02 6.28 10.53
C HIS A 204 21.79 6.08 11.44
N LYS A 205 21.27 7.16 12.03
CA LYS A 205 20.11 7.20 12.91
C LYS A 205 19.05 8.18 12.41
N ASP A 206 19.48 9.22 11.70
CA ASP A 206 18.62 10.27 11.19
C ASP A 206 17.96 9.82 9.89
N LEU A 207 16.69 9.43 10.00
CA LEU A 207 15.90 8.78 8.97
C LEU A 207 14.77 9.71 8.53
N THR A 208 14.68 9.95 7.22
CA THR A 208 13.53 10.61 6.60
C THR A 208 12.88 9.67 5.59
N VAL A 209 11.56 9.53 5.67
CA VAL A 209 10.75 8.73 4.75
C VAL A 209 9.69 9.61 4.13
N HIS A 210 9.64 9.64 2.80
CA HIS A 210 8.57 10.29 2.04
C HIS A 210 7.67 9.22 1.42
N ILE A 211 6.37 9.34 1.63
CA ILE A 211 5.33 8.51 1.02
C ILE A 211 4.44 9.43 0.18
N LYS A 212 4.51 9.30 -1.15
CA LYS A 212 3.74 10.14 -2.07
C LYS A 212 2.60 9.36 -2.72
N LEU A 213 1.38 9.89 -2.60
CA LEU A 213 0.12 9.31 -3.10
C LEU A 213 -0.67 10.34 -3.91
N GLY A 214 -0.41 10.41 -5.21
CA GLY A 214 -0.97 11.47 -6.06
C GLY A 214 -0.42 12.84 -5.63
N SER A 215 -1.28 13.74 -5.16
CA SER A 215 -0.90 15.06 -4.65
C SER A 215 -0.49 15.06 -3.17
N LEU A 216 -0.80 14.01 -2.42
CA LEU A 216 -0.42 13.90 -1.02
C LEU A 216 1.06 13.50 -0.91
N LEU A 217 1.81 14.22 -0.08
CA LEU A 217 3.14 13.84 0.37
C LEU A 217 3.10 13.74 1.90
N HIS A 218 3.29 12.53 2.41
CA HIS A 218 3.50 12.29 3.84
C HIS A 218 5.00 12.17 4.11
N VAL A 219 5.47 12.91 5.12
CA VAL A 219 6.88 12.94 5.52
C VAL A 219 6.98 12.48 6.96
N THR A 220 7.74 11.41 7.18
CA THR A 220 8.14 10.96 8.51
C THR A 220 9.61 11.25 8.70
N HIS A 221 9.92 12.01 9.74
CA HIS A 221 11.29 12.34 10.10
C HIS A 221 11.56 11.89 11.55
N LEU A 222 12.52 10.97 11.70
CA LEU A 222 12.85 10.32 12.96
C LEU A 222 14.35 10.31 13.18
N LEU A 223 14.77 10.56 14.42
CA LEU A 223 16.07 10.15 14.91
C LEU A 223 15.88 8.80 15.62
N LEU A 224 16.29 7.72 14.95
CA LEU A 224 16.17 6.36 15.44
C LEU A 224 16.89 6.16 16.78
N GLU A 225 16.41 5.21 17.59
CA GLU A 225 17.01 4.92 18.89
C GLU A 225 18.49 4.52 18.77
N ASP A 226 18.81 3.69 17.77
CA ASP A 226 20.19 3.29 17.46
C ASP A 226 20.44 3.17 15.95
N SER A 227 21.70 2.99 15.56
CA SER A 227 22.12 2.99 14.16
C SER A 227 21.61 1.77 13.38
N VAL A 228 21.31 1.99 12.11
CA VAL A 228 20.94 0.96 11.15
C VAL A 228 21.95 0.86 10.00
N LYS A 229 22.02 -0.31 9.37
CA LYS A 229 22.82 -0.56 8.17
C LYS A 229 22.07 -0.11 6.92
N TRP A 230 22.83 0.31 5.92
CA TRP A 230 22.34 0.66 4.59
C TRP A 230 22.86 -0.35 3.55
N PRO A 231 22.09 -0.71 2.50
CA PRO A 231 20.73 -0.25 2.20
C PRO A 231 19.65 -0.88 3.08
N CYS A 232 18.50 -0.22 3.13
CA CYS A 232 17.27 -0.83 3.62
C CYS A 232 16.59 -1.63 2.50
N LYS A 233 15.52 -2.35 2.83
CA LYS A 233 14.63 -2.96 1.83
C LYS A 233 13.26 -2.35 1.93
N VAL A 234 12.64 -2.03 0.80
CA VAL A 234 11.24 -1.57 0.78
C VAL A 234 10.39 -2.61 0.07
N ARG A 235 9.29 -3.02 0.69
CA ARG A 235 8.27 -3.87 0.09
C ARG A 235 6.93 -3.17 0.12
N THR A 236 6.25 -3.15 -1.00
CA THR A 236 4.90 -2.59 -1.10
C THR A 236 3.92 -3.72 -1.37
N ASN A 237 2.98 -3.92 -0.45
CA ASN A 237 1.84 -4.78 -0.67
C ASN A 237 0.74 -4.01 -1.41
N CYS A 238 0.66 -4.31 -2.68
CA CYS A 238 -0.27 -3.79 -3.68
C CYS A 238 -1.74 -3.92 -3.24
N ASP A 239 -2.08 -5.06 -2.63
CA ASP A 239 -3.46 -5.40 -2.28
C ASP A 239 -3.97 -4.58 -1.10
N THR A 240 -3.07 -4.14 -0.22
CA THR A 240 -3.40 -3.46 1.04
C THR A 240 -2.88 -2.03 1.12
N GLY A 241 -2.13 -1.56 0.11
CA GLY A 241 -1.43 -0.27 0.15
C GLY A 241 -0.39 -0.18 1.28
N MET A 242 0.10 -1.30 1.82
CA MET A 242 1.06 -1.28 2.93
C MET A 242 2.48 -1.18 2.37
N VAL A 243 3.24 -0.17 2.79
CA VAL A 243 4.69 -0.07 2.52
C VAL A 243 5.44 -0.48 3.77
N GLU A 244 6.33 -1.45 3.63
CA GLU A 244 7.18 -1.91 4.71
C GLU A 244 8.64 -1.58 4.40
N ILE A 245 9.30 -0.91 5.34
CA ILE A 245 10.70 -0.50 5.23
C ILE A 245 11.50 -1.26 6.28
N TYR A 246 12.38 -2.13 5.82
CA TYR A 246 13.16 -3.05 6.62
C TYR A 246 14.59 -2.54 6.76
N PHE A 247 15.04 -2.39 7.99
CA PHE A 247 16.43 -2.07 8.31
C PHE A 247 17.06 -3.19 9.13
N THR A 248 18.33 -3.51 8.81
CA THR A 248 19.19 -4.31 9.68
C THR A 248 19.80 -3.38 10.72
N LYS A 249 19.69 -3.71 12.00
CA LYS A 249 20.32 -2.95 13.09
C LYS A 249 21.84 -3.08 13.01
N ALA A 250 22.57 -2.00 13.29
CA ALA A 250 24.02 -2.04 13.37
C ALA A 250 24.48 -2.98 14.51
N THR A 251 23.83 -2.86 15.67
CA THR A 251 24.03 -3.70 16.85
C THR A 251 22.74 -4.46 17.19
N PRO A 252 22.73 -5.81 17.16
CA PRO A 252 21.53 -6.58 17.50
C PRO A 252 21.14 -6.45 18.98
N HIS A 253 20.02 -5.78 19.26
CA HIS A 253 19.38 -5.67 20.58
C HIS A 253 17.95 -5.14 20.43
N MET A 254 17.14 -5.24 21.48
CA MET A 254 15.77 -4.69 21.50
C MET A 254 15.81 -3.20 21.84
N TRP A 255 15.18 -2.38 21.00
CA TRP A 255 15.01 -0.95 21.23
C TRP A 255 13.79 -0.71 22.13
N HIS A 256 13.82 0.32 22.97
CA HIS A 256 12.70 0.67 23.84
C HIS A 256 11.63 1.50 23.13
N LYS A 257 12.02 2.22 22.08
CA LYS A 257 11.20 3.03 21.18
C LYS A 257 11.80 2.99 19.77
N LEU A 258 11.06 3.47 18.77
CA LEU A 258 11.59 3.58 17.41
C LEU A 258 12.69 4.65 17.32
N GLY A 259 12.45 5.77 18.00
CA GLY A 259 13.23 6.99 17.90
C GLY A 259 12.43 8.18 18.44
N SER A 260 12.96 9.38 18.27
CA SER A 260 12.24 10.63 18.51
C SER A 260 11.90 11.31 17.18
N PRO A 261 10.68 11.84 17.01
CA PRO A 261 10.39 12.78 15.93
C PRO A 261 11.42 13.91 15.95
N VAL A 262 11.88 14.32 14.78
CA VAL A 262 12.73 15.48 14.62
C VAL A 262 11.85 16.57 14.00
N GLU A 263 11.80 17.74 14.63
CA GLU A 263 11.18 18.90 14.01
C GLU A 263 12.01 19.30 12.78
N ASP A 264 11.33 19.62 11.66
CA ASP A 264 11.98 20.07 10.44
C ASP A 264 12.74 21.38 10.73
N ASP A 265 14.06 21.26 10.90
CA ASP A 265 14.98 22.38 11.12
C ASP A 265 15.19 23.21 9.85
N GLY A 266 14.57 22.82 8.73
CA GLY A 266 14.68 23.47 7.44
C GLY A 266 16.04 23.31 6.75
N GLN A 267 17.00 22.60 7.36
CA GLN A 267 18.31 22.31 6.76
C GLN A 267 18.29 21.05 5.89
N LYS A 268 17.25 20.21 6.01
CA LYS A 268 17.05 19.02 5.15
C LYS A 268 16.37 19.32 3.82
N ARG A 269 16.09 20.60 3.57
CA ARG A 269 15.48 21.11 2.35
C ARG A 269 16.33 20.91 1.09
N ASP A 270 17.63 20.62 1.22
CA ASP A 270 18.52 20.51 0.06
C ASP A 270 18.53 19.12 -0.62
N VAL A 271 18.01 18.06 0.02
CA VAL A 271 17.98 16.72 -0.60
C VAL A 271 16.63 16.49 -1.28
N GLY A 272 16.60 16.60 -2.62
CA GLY A 272 15.40 16.36 -3.45
C GLY A 272 14.58 17.61 -3.81
N GLN A 273 15.13 18.83 -3.65
CA GLN A 273 14.57 20.05 -4.24
C GLN A 273 15.08 20.32 -5.66
N GLU A 274 16.23 19.76 -6.04
CA GLU A 274 16.67 19.79 -7.42
C GLU A 274 15.70 18.96 -8.28
N PRO A 275 15.32 19.43 -9.48
CA PRO A 275 14.37 18.71 -10.33
C PRO A 275 14.91 17.34 -10.79
N TYR A 276 16.21 17.10 -10.65
CA TYR A 276 16.90 15.86 -10.99
C TYR A 276 17.97 15.55 -9.95
N ASP A 277 17.92 14.35 -9.36
CA ASP A 277 18.91 13.86 -8.41
C ASP A 277 20.12 13.27 -9.15
N PRO A 278 21.36 13.61 -8.75
CA PRO A 278 22.55 13.00 -9.32
C PRO A 278 22.72 11.54 -8.84
N MET A 279 22.82 10.63 -9.79
CA MET A 279 23.06 9.21 -9.55
C MET A 279 24.37 8.78 -10.24
N GLU A 280 25.20 8.05 -9.50
CA GLU A 280 26.41 7.44 -10.02
C GLU A 280 26.07 6.14 -10.75
N VAL A 281 26.75 5.92 -11.87
CA VAL A 281 26.71 4.67 -12.60
C VAL A 281 27.50 3.64 -11.81
N VAL A 282 26.82 2.59 -11.38
CA VAL A 282 27.43 1.45 -10.69
C VAL A 282 28.06 0.51 -11.71
N SER A 283 27.31 0.15 -12.75
CA SER A 283 27.81 -0.69 -13.83
C SER A 283 26.98 -0.55 -15.10
N VAL A 284 27.61 -0.86 -16.23
CA VAL A 284 26.99 -0.95 -17.55
C VAL A 284 27.33 -2.31 -18.15
N SER A 285 26.32 -3.15 -18.38
CA SER A 285 26.50 -4.51 -18.91
C SER A 285 25.69 -4.73 -20.18
N SER A 286 26.12 -5.66 -21.03
CA SER A 286 25.43 -5.94 -22.30
C SER A 286 24.36 -7.01 -22.10
N VAL A 287 23.12 -6.71 -22.52
CA VAL A 287 22.03 -7.68 -22.58
C VAL A 287 21.95 -8.30 -23.97
N THR A 288 22.10 -7.47 -25.00
CA THR A 288 22.19 -7.88 -26.42
C THR A 288 23.29 -7.10 -27.12
N HIS A 289 23.47 -7.29 -28.43
CA HIS A 289 24.47 -6.56 -29.23
C HIS A 289 24.29 -5.03 -29.20
N ASN A 290 23.09 -4.52 -28.91
CA ASN A 290 22.79 -3.08 -28.87
C ASN A 290 21.89 -2.68 -27.70
N THR A 291 21.79 -3.51 -26.66
CA THR A 291 20.99 -3.20 -25.47
C THR A 291 21.85 -3.37 -24.24
N LYS A 292 21.88 -2.36 -23.39
CA LYS A 292 22.65 -2.33 -22.16
C LYS A 292 21.73 -2.31 -20.95
N LEU A 293 22.19 -2.93 -19.87
CA LEU A 293 21.65 -2.77 -18.53
C LEU A 293 22.55 -1.77 -17.79
N ILE A 294 21.96 -0.73 -17.24
CA ILE A 294 22.66 0.35 -16.55
C ILE A 294 22.14 0.38 -15.12
N LEU A 295 23.03 0.14 -14.16
CA LEU A 295 22.75 0.26 -12.74
C LEU A 295 23.18 1.64 -12.27
N LEU A 296 22.25 2.34 -11.64
CA LEU A 296 22.45 3.68 -11.09
C LEU A 296 22.23 3.64 -9.58
N ARG A 297 22.95 4.45 -8.82
CA ARG A 297 22.77 4.59 -7.37
C ARG A 297 22.94 6.04 -6.96
N HIS A 298 22.15 6.50 -6.00
CA HIS A 298 22.34 7.86 -5.46
C HIS A 298 23.71 8.00 -4.80
N LYS A 299 24.34 9.18 -4.92
CA LYS A 299 25.59 9.48 -4.19
C LYS A 299 25.44 9.41 -2.67
N HIS A 300 24.24 9.73 -2.20
CA HIS A 300 23.86 9.68 -0.80
C HIS A 300 23.01 8.43 -0.54
N ARG A 301 22.80 8.10 0.74
CA ARG A 301 21.94 6.99 1.18
C ARG A 301 20.46 7.34 0.98
N ILE A 302 20.06 7.33 -0.28
CA ILE A 302 18.71 7.58 -0.77
C ILE A 302 18.26 6.32 -1.50
N MET A 303 17.05 5.87 -1.22
CA MET A 303 16.41 4.77 -1.92
C MET A 303 15.03 5.20 -2.39
N ASP A 304 14.82 5.14 -3.70
CA ASP A 304 13.55 5.45 -4.35
C ASP A 304 12.87 4.17 -4.85
N THR A 305 11.62 3.97 -4.46
CA THR A 305 10.76 2.97 -5.11
C THR A 305 9.90 3.65 -6.15
N ILE A 306 10.08 3.26 -7.40
CA ILE A 306 9.31 3.77 -8.54
C ILE A 306 8.06 2.91 -8.72
N PRO A 307 6.84 3.49 -8.71
CA PRO A 307 5.64 2.73 -8.96
C PRO A 307 5.67 1.99 -10.29
N ILE A 308 5.05 0.81 -10.34
CA ILE A 308 5.08 -0.05 -11.53
C ILE A 308 4.47 0.70 -12.72
N GLY A 309 5.16 0.65 -13.86
CA GLY A 309 4.76 1.32 -15.09
C GLY A 309 5.05 2.82 -15.15
N TYR A 310 5.62 3.41 -14.10
CA TYR A 310 6.08 4.80 -14.12
C TYR A 310 7.44 4.88 -14.82
N SER A 311 7.73 6.07 -15.34
CA SER A 311 9.02 6.38 -15.97
C SER A 311 9.72 7.50 -15.20
N VAL A 312 11.04 7.53 -15.27
CA VAL A 312 11.87 8.61 -14.74
C VAL A 312 12.48 9.39 -15.90
N PRO A 313 12.43 10.73 -15.90
CA PRO A 313 13.16 11.53 -16.87
C PRO A 313 14.65 11.53 -16.50
N VAL A 314 15.50 11.23 -17.47
CA VAL A 314 16.96 11.31 -17.35
C VAL A 314 17.43 12.53 -18.12
N LEU A 315 18.18 13.40 -17.43
CA LEU A 315 18.77 14.63 -17.94
C LEU A 315 20.28 14.44 -18.12
N ALA A 316 20.78 14.81 -19.29
CA ALA A 316 22.21 14.84 -19.59
C ALA A 316 22.55 16.05 -20.47
N THR A 317 23.76 16.59 -20.29
CA THR A 317 24.33 17.61 -21.17
C THR A 317 25.18 16.92 -22.23
N ILE A 318 24.73 16.94 -23.49
CA ILE A 318 25.41 16.30 -24.63
C ILE A 318 25.76 17.39 -25.62
N ASP A 319 27.05 17.53 -25.94
CA ASP A 319 27.57 18.59 -26.84
C ASP A 319 27.11 20.01 -26.46
N GLY A 320 27.00 20.29 -25.16
CA GLY A 320 26.55 21.58 -24.62
C GLY A 320 25.04 21.81 -24.64
N ALA A 321 24.24 20.85 -25.11
CA ALA A 321 22.78 20.90 -25.07
C ALA A 321 22.21 20.00 -23.98
N GLU A 322 21.21 20.49 -23.25
CA GLU A 322 20.44 19.68 -22.31
C GLU A 322 19.46 18.77 -23.06
N VAL A 323 19.59 17.47 -22.85
CA VAL A 323 18.73 16.45 -23.43
C VAL A 323 18.02 15.72 -22.30
N ILE A 324 16.69 15.67 -22.36
CA ILE A 324 15.86 14.92 -21.41
C ILE A 324 15.12 13.81 -22.13
N ARG A 325 15.17 12.58 -21.62
CA ARG A 325 14.36 11.45 -22.11
C ARG A 325 13.86 10.60 -20.96
N SER A 326 12.65 10.07 -21.09
CA SER A 326 12.04 9.19 -20.09
C SER A 326 12.44 7.74 -20.32
N TYR A 327 12.79 7.06 -19.23
CA TYR A 327 13.08 5.63 -19.19
C TYR A 327 12.22 4.98 -18.11
N THR A 328 11.76 3.75 -18.34
CA THR A 328 11.03 2.98 -17.33
C THR A 328 12.02 2.11 -16.55
N PRO A 329 12.22 2.37 -15.24
CA PRO A 329 13.01 1.51 -14.40
C PRO A 329 12.39 0.11 -14.31
N MET A 330 13.24 -0.90 -14.23
CA MET A 330 12.83 -2.30 -14.14
C MET A 330 13.62 -3.01 -13.04
N ALA A 331 13.12 -4.14 -12.57
CA ALA A 331 13.91 -5.06 -11.76
C ALA A 331 15.18 -5.47 -12.54
N ALA A 332 16.31 -5.56 -11.84
CA ALA A 332 17.58 -5.90 -12.49
C ALA A 332 17.64 -7.34 -13.02
N ALA A 333 16.79 -8.22 -12.52
CA ALA A 333 16.59 -9.57 -13.04
C ALA A 333 15.15 -10.05 -12.80
N LEU A 334 14.71 -11.02 -13.60
CA LEU A 334 13.43 -11.72 -13.38
C LEU A 334 13.53 -12.80 -12.29
N ASP A 335 14.73 -13.31 -12.06
CA ASP A 335 15.05 -14.30 -11.05
C ASP A 335 16.28 -13.80 -10.26
N GLU A 336 16.23 -13.92 -8.94
CA GLU A 336 17.24 -13.42 -8.02
C GLU A 336 18.63 -14.04 -8.30
N GLN A 337 18.69 -15.26 -8.81
CA GLN A 337 19.96 -15.92 -9.13
C GLN A 337 20.75 -15.24 -10.27
N PHE A 338 20.08 -14.40 -11.07
CA PHE A 338 20.67 -13.67 -12.19
C PHE A 338 20.84 -12.17 -11.91
N LEU A 339 20.73 -11.75 -10.64
CA LEU A 339 21.03 -10.37 -10.28
C LEU A 339 22.49 -10.05 -10.65
N PRO A 340 22.74 -8.84 -11.19
CA PRO A 340 24.11 -8.41 -11.46
C PRO A 340 24.97 -8.46 -10.18
N PRO A 341 26.27 -8.77 -10.27
CA PRO A 341 27.14 -8.88 -9.10
C PRO A 341 27.24 -7.58 -8.29
N ASP A 342 27.15 -6.44 -8.97
CA ASP A 342 27.21 -5.10 -8.34
C ASP A 342 25.82 -4.59 -7.89
N TRP A 343 24.79 -5.44 -7.94
CA TRP A 343 23.44 -5.08 -7.53
C TRP A 343 23.34 -4.83 -6.01
N SER A 344 22.59 -3.81 -5.65
CA SER A 344 22.18 -3.53 -4.28
C SER A 344 20.74 -3.01 -4.27
N GLU A 345 20.08 -3.07 -3.12
CA GLU A 345 18.64 -2.72 -2.99
C GLU A 345 18.37 -1.24 -3.28
N ASP A 346 19.38 -0.37 -3.12
CA ASP A 346 19.32 1.05 -3.43
C ASP A 346 19.71 1.39 -4.89
N CYS A 347 19.90 0.38 -5.74
CA CYS A 347 20.15 0.57 -7.16
C CYS A 347 18.83 0.77 -7.94
N LEU A 348 18.86 1.73 -8.87
CA LEU A 348 17.88 1.91 -9.93
C LEU A 348 18.41 1.28 -11.21
N CYS A 349 17.62 0.43 -11.88
CA CYS A 349 18.06 -0.27 -13.09
C CYS A 349 17.30 0.21 -14.34
N LEU A 350 18.06 0.61 -15.36
CA LEU A 350 17.55 1.01 -16.67
C LEU A 350 18.06 0.02 -17.74
N MET A 351 17.16 -0.46 -18.60
CA MET A 351 17.55 -1.18 -19.82
C MET A 351 17.40 -0.26 -21.03
N VAL A 352 18.52 0.05 -21.68
CA VAL A 352 18.60 1.04 -22.76
C VAL A 352 19.05 0.36 -24.04
N LYS A 353 18.22 0.47 -25.09
CA LYS A 353 18.61 0.08 -26.44
C LYS A 353 19.36 1.25 -27.09
N GLN A 354 20.59 1.01 -27.50
CA GLN A 354 21.40 1.96 -28.25
C GLN A 354 20.84 2.09 -29.66
N CYS A 355 20.23 3.24 -29.96
CA CYS A 355 19.81 3.58 -31.30
C CYS A 355 21.00 4.24 -32.03
N SER A 356 21.26 3.83 -33.28
CA SER A 356 21.95 4.73 -34.22
C SER A 356 21.17 6.06 -34.23
N ASN A 357 21.73 7.23 -34.42
CA ASN A 357 21.00 8.52 -34.36
C ASN A 357 20.36 8.92 -33.01
N GLY A 358 20.33 8.05 -31.98
CA GLY A 358 19.76 8.40 -30.68
C GLY A 358 20.81 9.03 -29.75
N LEU A 359 20.78 10.36 -29.58
CA LEU A 359 21.73 11.10 -28.74
C LEU A 359 21.79 10.56 -27.31
N MET A 360 20.67 10.59 -26.58
CA MET A 360 20.61 10.09 -25.20
C MET A 360 20.93 8.60 -25.09
N SER A 361 20.41 7.75 -25.99
CA SER A 361 20.66 6.31 -25.89
C SER A 361 22.13 5.94 -26.10
N ARG A 362 22.84 6.68 -26.95
CA ARG A 362 24.29 6.49 -27.14
C ARG A 362 25.05 6.96 -25.91
N TYR A 363 24.77 8.20 -25.49
CA TYR A 363 25.35 8.78 -24.28
C TYR A 363 25.25 7.81 -23.10
N LEU A 364 24.05 7.30 -22.78
CA LEU A 364 23.83 6.38 -21.67
C LEU A 364 24.56 5.04 -21.84
N CYS A 365 24.64 4.51 -23.07
CA CYS A 365 25.31 3.22 -23.32
C CYS A 365 26.85 3.32 -23.32
N ASP A 366 27.40 4.52 -23.45
CA ASP A 366 28.85 4.79 -23.44
C ASP A 366 29.36 5.20 -22.05
N LEU A 367 28.46 5.36 -21.07
CA LEU A 367 28.81 5.64 -19.67
C LEU A 367 29.68 4.54 -19.06
N LYS A 368 30.49 4.94 -18.09
CA LYS A 368 31.37 4.09 -17.30
C LYS A 368 30.98 4.15 -15.83
N PRO A 369 31.38 3.16 -15.02
CA PRO A 369 31.26 3.26 -13.58
C PRO A 369 31.82 4.59 -13.06
N GLU A 370 31.18 5.15 -12.03
CA GLU A 370 31.48 6.47 -11.41
C GLU A 370 31.05 7.70 -12.23
N ASP A 371 30.67 7.56 -13.50
CA ASP A 371 30.01 8.64 -14.22
C ASP A 371 28.69 9.01 -13.53
N VAL A 372 28.24 10.25 -13.71
CA VAL A 372 27.02 10.76 -13.06
C VAL A 372 25.96 11.05 -14.11
N VAL A 373 24.73 10.62 -13.82
CA VAL A 373 23.52 10.98 -14.58
C VAL A 373 22.51 11.63 -13.66
N ASN A 374 21.71 12.57 -14.18
CA ASN A 374 20.70 13.26 -13.39
C ASN A 374 19.32 12.63 -13.65
N VAL A 375 18.66 12.14 -12.60
CA VAL A 375 17.39 11.41 -12.69
C VAL A 375 16.29 12.19 -11.96
N GLY A 376 15.23 12.53 -12.66
CA GLY A 376 14.12 13.31 -12.11
C GLY A 376 13.02 12.45 -11.49
N PRO A 377 11.95 13.09 -10.99
CA PRO A 377 10.88 12.40 -10.29
C PRO A 377 10.11 11.45 -11.20
N ALA A 378 9.59 10.37 -10.61
CA ALA A 378 8.75 9.40 -11.31
C ALA A 378 7.48 10.06 -11.86
N VAL A 379 7.15 9.74 -13.11
CA VAL A 379 5.94 10.18 -13.82
C VAL A 379 5.25 8.97 -14.46
N GLY A 380 3.95 8.83 -14.20
CA GLY A 380 3.13 7.75 -14.74
C GLY A 380 1.66 7.92 -14.39
N LEU A 381 0.81 7.14 -15.08
CA LEU A 381 -0.64 7.15 -14.90
C LEU A 381 -1.19 5.75 -14.59
N LEU A 382 -0.34 4.72 -14.56
CA LEU A 382 -0.79 3.34 -14.34
C LEU A 382 -1.32 3.18 -12.91
N GLN A 383 -2.56 2.72 -12.79
CA GLN A 383 -3.21 2.40 -11.52
C GLN A 383 -3.44 0.89 -11.47
N LEU A 384 -2.73 0.22 -10.56
CA LEU A 384 -2.78 -1.24 -10.48
C LEU A 384 -4.04 -1.77 -9.80
N SER A 385 -4.76 -0.98 -9.00
CA SER A 385 -6.07 -1.42 -8.44
C SER A 385 -7.09 -1.78 -9.52
N VAL A 386 -7.02 -1.11 -10.67
CA VAL A 386 -7.87 -1.41 -11.84
C VAL A 386 -7.62 -2.85 -12.33
N MET A 387 -6.45 -3.41 -12.02
CA MET A 387 -6.04 -4.75 -12.44
C MET A 387 -6.38 -5.84 -11.40
N ASP A 388 -6.89 -5.52 -10.21
CA ASP A 388 -7.15 -6.51 -9.15
C ASP A 388 -8.20 -7.56 -9.54
N ALA A 389 -9.24 -7.13 -10.27
CA ALA A 389 -10.29 -7.99 -10.81
C ALA A 389 -9.86 -8.76 -12.07
N THR A 390 -8.67 -8.47 -12.62
CA THR A 390 -8.20 -9.08 -13.87
C THR A 390 -7.76 -10.52 -13.62
N THR A 391 -8.30 -11.44 -14.41
CA THR A 391 -7.94 -12.87 -14.39
C THR A 391 -6.97 -13.26 -15.50
N ARG A 392 -6.86 -12.43 -16.54
CA ARG A 392 -5.98 -12.64 -17.70
C ARG A 392 -5.25 -11.35 -18.03
N LEU A 393 -3.93 -11.37 -17.90
CA LEU A 393 -3.06 -10.26 -18.30
C LEU A 393 -2.37 -10.62 -19.62
N CYS A 394 -2.64 -9.86 -20.68
CA CYS A 394 -1.96 -9.98 -21.96
C CYS A 394 -1.02 -8.78 -22.13
N LEU A 395 0.28 -9.06 -22.33
CA LEU A 395 1.31 -8.03 -22.49
C LEU A 395 1.84 -8.08 -23.93
N LEU A 396 1.68 -7.00 -24.67
CA LEU A 396 2.20 -6.85 -26.04
C LEU A 396 3.37 -5.86 -26.00
N ALA A 397 4.57 -6.32 -26.33
CA ALA A 397 5.78 -5.51 -26.32
C ALA A 397 6.59 -5.71 -27.60
N ALA A 398 7.25 -4.65 -28.06
CA ALA A 398 8.20 -4.68 -29.16
C ALA A 398 9.47 -3.90 -28.78
N GLY A 399 10.64 -4.53 -28.95
CA GLY A 399 11.93 -3.91 -28.61
C GLY A 399 12.01 -3.45 -27.15
N SER A 400 12.42 -2.20 -26.93
CA SER A 400 12.53 -1.60 -25.59
C SER A 400 11.18 -1.41 -24.90
N GLY A 401 10.05 -1.58 -25.60
CA GLY A 401 8.72 -1.62 -24.97
C GLY A 401 8.53 -2.76 -23.96
N LEU A 402 9.50 -3.66 -23.84
CA LEU A 402 9.56 -4.68 -22.79
C LEU A 402 9.79 -4.09 -21.39
N THR A 403 10.47 -2.95 -21.25
CA THR A 403 10.85 -2.40 -19.93
C THR A 403 9.68 -2.18 -18.97
N PRO A 404 8.55 -1.54 -19.34
CA PRO A 404 7.39 -1.43 -18.44
C PRO A 404 6.75 -2.77 -18.11
N MET A 405 6.96 -3.80 -18.95
CA MET A 405 6.36 -5.12 -18.77
C MET A 405 7.07 -5.95 -17.72
N VAL A 406 8.38 -5.75 -17.50
CA VAL A 406 9.17 -6.58 -16.55
C VAL A 406 8.58 -6.53 -15.14
N ASN A 407 8.37 -5.33 -14.60
CA ASN A 407 7.81 -5.18 -13.26
C ASN A 407 6.35 -5.63 -13.17
N LEU A 408 5.58 -5.49 -14.26
CA LEU A 408 4.22 -6.02 -14.37
C LEU A 408 4.18 -7.55 -14.34
N ILE A 409 5.14 -8.22 -15.01
CA ILE A 409 5.28 -9.68 -15.00
C ILE A 409 5.57 -10.15 -13.57
N LEU A 410 6.56 -9.54 -12.90
CA LEU A 410 6.93 -9.90 -11.53
C LEU A 410 5.76 -9.70 -10.56
N TRP A 411 5.06 -8.58 -10.69
CA TRP A 411 3.84 -8.32 -9.93
C TRP A 411 2.77 -9.40 -10.17
N ALA A 412 2.44 -9.70 -11.44
CA ALA A 412 1.43 -10.69 -11.78
C ALA A 412 1.78 -12.11 -11.28
N LEU A 413 3.06 -12.49 -11.31
CA LEU A 413 3.52 -13.77 -10.77
C LEU A 413 3.43 -13.83 -9.24
N SER A 414 3.70 -12.71 -8.55
CA SER A 414 3.58 -12.62 -7.10
C SER A 414 2.12 -12.70 -6.62
N THR A 415 1.17 -12.11 -7.36
CA THR A 415 -0.26 -12.13 -7.04
C THR A 415 -0.93 -13.46 -7.42
N GLY A 416 -0.50 -14.08 -8.53
CA GLY A 416 -1.01 -15.39 -8.97
C GLY A 416 -0.77 -16.53 -7.98
N LYS A 417 0.37 -16.52 -7.26
CA LYS A 417 0.65 -17.48 -6.18
C LYS A 417 -0.35 -17.37 -5.01
N LYS A 418 -0.83 -16.16 -4.69
CA LYS A 418 -1.84 -15.92 -3.65
C LYS A 418 -3.25 -16.35 -4.06
N LYS A 419 -3.62 -16.24 -5.34
CA LYS A 419 -4.95 -16.62 -5.86
C LYS A 419 -5.15 -18.14 -5.99
N ARG A 420 -4.08 -18.94 -6.12
CA ARG A 420 -4.16 -20.42 -6.17
C ARG A 420 -4.32 -21.12 -4.81
N LEU A 421 -4.10 -20.39 -3.71
CA LEU A 421 -4.25 -20.88 -2.33
C LEU A 421 -5.61 -20.50 -1.72
N ARG A 422 -6.52 -19.93 -2.51
CA ARG A 422 -7.88 -19.56 -2.10
C ARG A 422 -8.92 -20.47 -2.74
#